data_AF-A0A349A4D2-F1
#
_entry.id   AF-A0A349A4D2-F1
#
_cell.length_a   1.000
_cell.length_b   1.000
_cell.length_c   1.000
_cell.angle_alpha   90.00
_cell.angle_beta   90.00
_cell.angle_gamma   90.00
#
_symmetry.space_group_name_H-M   'P 1'
#
loop_
_entity.id
_entity.type
_entity.pdbx_description
1 polymer ?
#
loop_
_entity_poly.entity_id
_entity_poly.type
_entity_poly.pdbx_seq_one_letter_code
_entity_poly.pdbx_strand_id
1 'polypeptide(L)'
;MANTLKIKRGTKASLPTLAAGEPGWATDTHELFIGDGSTNRKVGLSSPVGVGDGGTGKTSCTANSYLKGNGTSALIERTYAEVKTDLGLGSTSDVTFNSIKAAQATLGNEVLRLESAATNDDPNWSCIQARVVTTDGTWTTIFNETPAADKVTYYEAIVVGRQTGGSGGTVGQGGVYKIGTGCRNIGGTCKSLNSGALYKDYLEDADWDAFWLWGSPATLQVAGAANQTITWHATIFKMVVGT
;
A
#
# COMPACT_ATOMS: atom_id res chain seq x y z
N MET A 1 68.20 29.43 -7.83
CA MET A 1 68.21 29.57 -6.36
C MET A 1 66.81 29.90 -5.90
N ALA A 2 66.27 29.18 -4.92
CA ALA A 2 64.96 29.49 -4.35
C ALA A 2 65.13 30.41 -3.13
N ASN A 3 64.43 31.55 -3.13
CA ASN A 3 64.38 32.41 -1.97
C ASN A 3 63.47 31.79 -0.92
N THR A 4 63.97 31.61 0.29
CA THR A 4 63.16 31.13 1.42
C THR A 4 62.60 32.33 2.16
N LEU A 5 61.28 32.53 2.10
CA LEU A 5 60.57 33.49 2.93
C LEU A 5 60.13 32.82 4.24
N LYS A 6 60.51 33.38 5.38
CA LYS A 6 60.01 32.96 6.70
C LYS A 6 59.07 34.03 7.24
N ILE A 7 57.88 33.62 7.67
CA ILE A 7 56.90 34.49 8.34
C ILE A 7 56.94 34.25 9.85
N LYS A 8 56.41 35.20 10.63
CA LYS A 8 56.27 35.04 12.08
C LYS A 8 55.43 33.79 12.38
N ARG A 9 55.87 32.96 13.32
CA ARG A 9 55.25 31.67 13.61
C ARG A 9 55.43 31.25 15.07
N GLY A 10 54.48 30.49 15.59
CA GLY A 10 54.46 29.95 16.95
C GLY A 10 53.14 29.22 17.22
N THR A 11 52.91 28.74 18.44
CA THR A 11 51.56 28.26 18.82
C THR A 11 50.57 29.42 18.74
N LYS A 12 49.30 29.15 18.49
CA LYS A 12 48.26 30.18 18.35
C LYS A 12 48.23 31.16 19.53
N ALA A 13 48.39 30.63 20.76
CA ALA A 13 48.42 31.43 21.99
C ALA A 13 49.69 32.30 22.12
N SER A 14 50.80 31.87 21.52
CA SER A 14 52.10 32.56 21.58
C SER A 14 52.38 33.41 20.34
N LEU A 15 51.43 33.50 19.40
CA LEU A 15 51.58 34.37 18.24
C LEU A 15 51.45 35.83 18.69
N PRO A 16 52.48 36.68 18.52
CA PRO A 16 52.41 38.07 18.94
C PRO A 16 51.35 38.82 18.14
N THR A 17 50.87 39.96 18.64
CA THR A 17 50.06 40.88 17.83
C THR A 17 50.87 41.32 16.61
N LEU A 18 50.38 40.98 15.43
CA LEU A 18 51.02 41.26 14.14
C LEU A 18 50.71 42.71 13.72
N ALA A 19 51.64 43.35 13.02
CA ALA A 19 51.38 44.65 12.43
C ALA A 19 50.29 44.57 11.35
N ALA A 20 49.66 45.70 11.02
CA ALA A 20 48.65 45.75 9.96
C ALA A 20 49.23 45.21 8.63
N GLY A 21 48.60 44.18 8.06
CA GLY A 21 49.03 43.52 6.83
C GLY A 21 50.13 42.46 6.99
N GLU A 22 50.65 42.24 8.20
CA GLU A 22 51.71 41.25 8.44
C GLU A 22 51.15 39.82 8.56
N PRO A 23 51.70 38.84 7.82
CA PRO A 23 51.28 37.44 7.93
C PRO A 23 51.94 36.71 9.10
N GLY A 24 51.17 35.84 9.75
CA GLY A 24 51.65 34.94 10.79
C GLY A 24 51.06 33.54 10.69
N TRP A 25 51.82 32.55 11.14
CA TRP A 25 51.46 31.13 11.07
C TRP A 25 51.38 30.49 12.45
N ALA A 26 50.20 29.98 12.81
CA ALA A 26 50.04 29.15 14.00
C ALA A 26 50.49 27.72 13.70
N THR A 27 51.59 27.29 14.32
CA THR A 27 52.22 25.99 14.04
C THR A 27 51.47 24.80 14.64
N ASP A 28 50.61 25.03 15.62
CA ASP A 28 49.80 24.01 16.30
C ASP A 28 48.43 23.81 15.64
N THR A 29 47.76 24.88 15.22
CA THR A 29 46.44 24.80 14.56
C THR A 29 46.53 24.82 13.03
N HIS A 30 47.71 25.05 12.47
CA HIS A 30 47.93 25.22 11.02
C HIS A 30 47.04 26.32 10.40
N GLU A 31 46.79 27.37 11.16
CA GLU A 31 45.99 28.51 10.72
C GLU A 31 46.89 29.67 10.29
N LEU A 32 46.55 30.30 9.16
CA LEU A 32 47.16 31.54 8.70
C LEU A 32 46.43 32.75 9.29
N PHE A 33 47.17 33.76 9.71
CA PHE A 33 46.64 35.01 10.22
C PHE A 33 47.24 36.22 9.50
N ILE A 34 46.50 37.32 9.46
CA ILE A 34 46.96 38.65 9.04
C ILE A 34 46.67 39.63 10.18
N GLY A 35 47.65 40.44 10.57
CA GLY A 35 47.45 41.50 11.56
C GLY A 35 46.61 42.64 11.01
N ASP A 36 45.77 43.23 11.86
CA ASP A 36 45.14 44.54 11.61
C ASP A 36 45.82 45.68 12.40
N GLY A 37 46.95 45.39 13.06
CA GLY A 37 47.68 46.32 13.92
C GLY A 37 47.20 46.35 15.37
N SER A 38 46.10 45.66 15.70
CA SER A 38 45.60 45.50 17.07
C SER A 38 45.31 44.04 17.44
N THR A 39 44.88 43.23 16.46
CA THR A 39 44.53 41.81 16.61
C THR A 39 44.94 41.00 15.38
N ASN A 40 45.08 39.69 15.56
CA ASN A 40 45.38 38.75 14.46
C ASN A 40 44.08 38.19 13.89
N ARG A 41 43.79 38.47 12.61
CA ARG A 41 42.60 37.96 11.90
C ARG A 41 42.94 36.66 11.19
N LYS A 42 42.17 35.59 11.46
CA LYS A 42 42.34 34.32 10.74
C LYS A 42 42.01 34.52 9.26
N VAL A 43 42.91 34.07 8.38
CA VAL A 43 42.67 33.98 6.95
C VAL A 43 42.03 32.64 6.65
N GLY A 44 40.80 32.66 6.16
CA GLY A 44 40.01 31.46 5.86
C GLY A 44 38.62 31.51 6.48
N LEU A 45 37.83 30.48 6.24
CA LEU A 45 36.46 30.39 6.75
C LEU A 45 36.49 30.13 8.27
N SER A 46 35.92 31.05 9.04
CA SER A 46 35.74 30.92 10.49
C SER A 46 34.44 30.20 10.88
N SER A 47 33.54 30.01 9.91
CA SER A 47 32.25 29.33 10.06
C SER A 47 31.81 28.72 8.71
N PRO A 48 30.83 27.80 8.70
CA PRO A 48 30.17 27.38 7.46
C PRO A 48 29.69 28.60 6.66
N VAL A 49 29.94 28.61 5.35
CA VAL A 49 29.43 29.65 4.45
C VAL A 49 28.01 29.29 4.08
N GLY A 50 27.05 30.13 4.48
CA GLY A 50 25.71 30.05 3.91
C GLY A 50 25.79 30.34 2.42
N VAL A 51 25.33 29.43 1.58
CA VAL A 51 25.17 29.70 0.15
C VAL A 51 23.93 30.57 -0.04
N GLY A 52 24.10 31.73 -0.71
CA GLY A 52 23.03 32.71 -0.89
C GLY A 52 21.88 32.22 -1.77
N ASP A 53 22.18 31.30 -2.70
CA ASP A 53 21.19 30.68 -3.58
C ASP A 53 21.37 29.15 -3.58
N GLY A 54 20.28 28.42 -3.39
CA GLY A 54 20.24 26.95 -3.53
C GLY A 54 20.56 26.13 -2.27
N GLY A 55 20.84 26.75 -1.14
CA GLY A 55 20.91 26.06 0.15
C GLY A 55 19.56 26.14 0.87
N THR A 56 19.08 25.05 1.44
CA THR A 56 17.87 25.04 2.28
C THR A 56 18.04 25.81 3.60
N GLY A 57 19.24 26.33 3.89
CA GLY A 57 19.66 26.71 5.23
C GLY A 57 19.71 25.54 6.22
N LYS A 58 19.31 24.33 5.79
CA LYS A 58 19.30 23.11 6.58
C LYS A 58 20.52 22.26 6.21
N THR A 59 21.35 21.98 7.19
CA THR A 59 22.51 21.09 7.08
C THR A 59 22.14 19.61 7.13
N SER A 60 20.87 19.30 7.40
CA SER A 60 20.32 17.94 7.46
C SER A 60 18.81 17.94 7.19
N CYS A 61 18.29 16.81 6.71
CA CYS A 61 16.86 16.52 6.69
C CYS A 61 16.50 15.54 7.82
N THR A 62 15.26 15.57 8.26
CA THR A 62 14.69 14.56 9.18
C THR A 62 14.71 13.20 8.48
N ALA A 63 14.99 12.13 9.21
CA ALA A 63 14.87 10.79 8.65
C ALA A 63 13.47 10.56 8.06
N ASN A 64 13.39 9.95 6.89
CA ASN A 64 12.14 9.69 6.15
C ASN A 64 11.34 10.95 5.72
N SER A 65 12.00 12.09 5.57
CA SER A 65 11.43 13.31 4.97
C SER A 65 11.86 13.49 3.51
N TYR A 66 11.26 14.48 2.84
CA TYR A 66 11.53 14.80 1.44
C TYR A 66 11.82 16.30 1.28
N LEU A 67 12.65 16.67 0.30
CA LEU A 67 12.86 18.08 -0.09
C LEU A 67 12.05 18.39 -1.35
N LYS A 68 11.31 19.50 -1.32
CA LYS A 68 10.50 19.97 -2.44
C LYS A 68 11.00 21.33 -2.92
N GLY A 69 11.21 21.46 -4.23
CA GLY A 69 11.40 22.75 -4.88
C GLY A 69 10.07 23.52 -4.98
N ASN A 70 10.08 24.80 -4.63
CA ASN A 70 8.90 25.68 -4.69
C ASN A 70 9.01 26.79 -5.77
N GLY A 71 10.14 26.84 -6.50
CA GLY A 71 10.36 27.76 -7.63
C GLY A 71 10.67 29.21 -7.28
N THR A 72 10.47 29.65 -6.03
CA THR A 72 10.59 31.07 -5.64
C THR A 72 11.33 31.30 -4.32
N SER A 73 11.74 30.25 -3.62
CA SER A 73 12.39 30.32 -2.30
C SER A 73 13.30 29.11 -2.07
N ALA A 74 13.92 29.03 -0.88
CA ALA A 74 14.68 27.86 -0.46
C ALA A 74 13.82 26.57 -0.54
N LEU A 75 14.45 25.41 -0.78
CA LEU A 75 13.72 24.13 -0.79
C LEU A 75 13.06 23.90 0.57
N ILE A 76 11.84 23.37 0.55
CA ILE A 76 11.04 23.12 1.74
C ILE A 76 11.12 21.63 2.05
N GLU A 77 11.32 21.29 3.32
CA GLU A 77 11.22 19.91 3.79
C GLU A 77 9.76 19.54 4.01
N ARG A 78 9.37 18.34 3.57
CA ARG A 78 8.00 17.82 3.58
C ARG A 78 7.94 16.48 4.29
N THR A 79 6.86 16.28 5.02
CA THR A 79 6.45 14.97 5.56
C THR A 79 5.82 14.11 4.47
N TYR A 80 5.70 12.81 4.74
CA TYR A 80 5.02 11.88 3.84
C TYR A 80 3.56 12.28 3.53
N ALA A 81 2.82 12.81 4.51
CA ALA A 81 1.43 13.24 4.33
C ALA A 81 1.34 14.43 3.37
N GLU A 82 2.23 15.40 3.51
CA GLU A 82 2.26 16.59 2.64
C GLU A 82 2.67 16.25 1.20
N VAL A 83 3.59 15.29 1.01
CA VAL A 83 3.96 14.80 -0.33
C VAL A 83 2.78 14.15 -1.04
N LYS A 84 1.95 13.38 -0.31
CA LYS A 84 0.71 12.82 -0.90
C LYS A 84 -0.22 13.90 -1.41
N THR A 85 -0.41 14.96 -0.63
CA THR A 85 -1.24 16.11 -1.03
C THR A 85 -0.64 16.82 -2.24
N ASP A 86 0.68 17.05 -2.25
CA ASP A 86 1.37 17.71 -3.36
C ASP A 86 1.28 16.97 -4.69
N LEU A 87 1.34 15.64 -4.63
CA LEU A 87 1.22 14.76 -5.80
C LEU A 87 -0.24 14.47 -6.17
N GLY A 88 -1.21 15.03 -5.44
CA GLY A 88 -2.63 14.77 -5.66
C GLY A 88 -3.08 13.33 -5.36
N LEU A 89 -2.28 12.56 -4.61
CA LEU A 89 -2.51 11.13 -4.30
C LEU A 89 -3.61 10.89 -3.24
N GLY A 90 -4.64 11.73 -3.25
CA GLY A 90 -5.78 11.71 -2.32
C GLY A 90 -6.83 12.78 -2.61
N SER A 91 -6.77 13.48 -3.75
CA SER A 91 -7.82 14.41 -4.18
C SER A 91 -8.95 13.63 -4.83
N THR A 92 -10.21 13.94 -4.49
CA THR A 92 -11.45 13.40 -5.08
C THR A 92 -11.69 13.87 -6.52
N SER A 93 -10.63 14.29 -7.23
CA SER A 93 -10.71 14.70 -8.62
C SER A 93 -10.66 13.45 -9.49
N ASP A 94 -11.55 13.37 -10.48
CA ASP A 94 -11.68 12.25 -11.41
C ASP A 94 -10.30 11.80 -11.92
N VAL A 95 -9.82 10.66 -11.41
CA VAL A 95 -8.60 10.05 -11.93
C VAL A 95 -9.01 9.22 -13.14
N THR A 96 -8.75 9.74 -14.33
CA THR A 96 -8.89 8.94 -15.56
C THR A 96 -7.82 7.88 -15.57
N PHE A 97 -8.20 6.65 -15.24
CA PHE A 97 -7.32 5.49 -15.38
C PHE A 97 -7.44 4.89 -16.78
N ASN A 98 -6.31 4.64 -17.45
CA ASN A 98 -6.29 3.80 -18.65
C ASN A 98 -6.65 2.33 -18.34
N SER A 99 -6.35 1.88 -17.11
CA SER A 99 -6.78 0.57 -16.60
C SER A 99 -6.75 0.57 -15.06
N ILE A 100 -7.69 -0.15 -14.44
CA ILE A 100 -7.70 -0.41 -13.00
C ILE A 100 -7.30 -1.87 -12.79
N LYS A 101 -6.21 -2.11 -12.03
CA LYS A 101 -5.80 -3.44 -11.58
C LYS A 101 -5.96 -3.53 -10.07
N ALA A 102 -6.90 -4.33 -9.63
CA ALA A 102 -7.11 -4.64 -8.22
C ALA A 102 -6.58 -6.04 -7.92
N ALA A 103 -5.78 -6.18 -6.86
CA ALA A 103 -5.20 -7.46 -6.44
C ALA A 103 -5.18 -7.54 -4.91
N GLN A 104 -5.53 -8.70 -4.37
CA GLN A 104 -5.46 -8.97 -2.94
C GLN A 104 -4.18 -9.75 -2.59
N ALA A 105 -3.56 -9.42 -1.45
CA ALA A 105 -2.43 -10.18 -0.91
C ALA A 105 -2.86 -11.39 -0.07
N THR A 106 -4.06 -11.33 0.51
CA THR A 106 -4.66 -12.39 1.32
C THR A 106 -5.98 -12.79 0.70
N LEU A 107 -6.20 -14.09 0.50
CA LEU A 107 -7.43 -14.61 -0.09
C LEU A 107 -8.64 -14.36 0.83
N GLY A 108 -9.81 -14.14 0.22
CA GLY A 108 -11.07 -13.89 0.93
C GLY A 108 -11.28 -12.44 1.35
N ASN A 109 -10.30 -11.56 1.14
CA ASN A 109 -10.48 -10.13 1.36
C ASN A 109 -11.23 -9.50 0.17
N GLU A 110 -11.77 -8.30 0.39
CA GLU A 110 -12.33 -7.51 -0.70
C GLU A 110 -11.22 -7.09 -1.67
N VAL A 111 -11.43 -7.35 -2.96
CA VAL A 111 -10.50 -7.00 -4.04
C VAL A 111 -10.85 -5.62 -4.60
N LEU A 112 -12.13 -5.35 -4.80
CA LEU A 112 -12.62 -4.11 -5.38
C LEU A 112 -13.94 -3.73 -4.72
N ARG A 113 -14.12 -2.44 -4.43
CA ARG A 113 -15.39 -1.83 -4.04
C ARG A 113 -15.67 -0.61 -4.90
N LEU A 114 -16.92 -0.50 -5.31
CA LEU A 114 -17.50 0.68 -5.93
C LEU A 114 -18.71 1.08 -5.07
N GLU A 115 -18.69 2.28 -4.52
CA GLU A 115 -19.72 2.82 -3.63
C GLU A 115 -20.00 4.28 -3.95
N SER A 116 -21.23 4.74 -3.71
CA SER A 116 -21.55 6.16 -3.60
C SER A 116 -21.91 6.50 -2.16
N ALA A 117 -21.70 7.75 -1.77
CA ALA A 117 -22.02 8.27 -0.44
C ALA A 117 -23.22 9.23 -0.52
N ALA A 118 -24.34 8.77 -1.08
CA ALA A 118 -25.54 9.58 -1.17
C ALA A 118 -26.42 9.36 0.07
N THR A 119 -27.01 10.44 0.60
CA THR A 119 -27.75 10.46 1.88
C THR A 119 -28.98 9.54 1.96
N ASN A 120 -29.37 8.89 0.86
CA ASN A 120 -30.55 8.03 0.80
C ASN A 120 -30.37 6.82 -0.15
N ASP A 121 -29.15 6.56 -0.61
CA ASP A 121 -28.84 5.48 -1.53
C ASP A 121 -27.35 5.16 -1.40
N ASP A 122 -27.03 4.00 -0.80
CA ASP A 122 -25.66 3.48 -0.75
C ASP A 122 -25.57 2.26 -1.69
N PRO A 123 -25.72 2.44 -3.03
CA PRO A 123 -25.46 1.38 -3.98
C PRO A 123 -23.98 1.01 -3.83
N ASN A 124 -23.77 -0.17 -3.27
CA ASN A 124 -22.45 -0.74 -3.11
C ASN A 124 -22.34 -1.99 -3.96
N TRP A 125 -21.17 -2.14 -4.56
CA TRP A 125 -20.78 -3.33 -5.28
C TRP A 125 -19.37 -3.69 -4.86
N SER A 126 -19.20 -4.91 -4.39
CA SER A 126 -17.91 -5.44 -3.96
C SER A 126 -17.61 -6.73 -4.70
N CYS A 127 -16.33 -6.94 -5.00
CA CYS A 127 -15.80 -8.16 -5.61
C CYS A 127 -14.78 -8.79 -4.67
N ILE A 128 -14.95 -10.08 -4.39
CA ILE A 128 -14.12 -10.89 -3.50
C ILE A 128 -13.63 -12.10 -4.28
N GLN A 129 -12.41 -12.54 -3.99
CA GLN A 129 -11.85 -13.76 -4.60
C GLN A 129 -11.43 -14.75 -3.52
N ALA A 130 -11.76 -16.03 -3.73
CA ALA A 130 -11.43 -17.11 -2.81
C ALA A 130 -10.93 -18.36 -3.55
N ARG A 131 -10.21 -19.21 -2.83
CA ARG A 131 -9.71 -20.49 -3.34
C ARG A 131 -9.68 -21.51 -2.22
N VAL A 132 -10.05 -22.75 -2.55
CA VAL A 132 -9.88 -23.89 -1.65
C VAL A 132 -9.56 -25.16 -2.45
N VAL A 133 -9.09 -26.20 -1.76
CA VAL A 133 -8.91 -27.53 -2.33
C VAL A 133 -9.82 -28.48 -1.56
N THR A 134 -10.53 -29.34 -2.28
CA THR A 134 -11.29 -30.46 -1.70
C THR A 134 -10.64 -31.78 -2.08
N THR A 135 -10.82 -32.77 -1.22
CA THR A 135 -10.43 -34.16 -1.47
C THR A 135 -11.59 -35.08 -1.10
N ASP A 136 -11.80 -36.12 -1.90
CA ASP A 136 -12.65 -37.26 -1.54
C ASP A 136 -14.08 -36.86 -1.13
N GLY A 137 -14.80 -36.14 -2.00
CA GLY A 137 -16.20 -35.81 -1.75
C GLY A 137 -16.48 -34.88 -0.56
N THR A 138 -15.45 -34.38 0.13
CA THR A 138 -15.63 -33.61 1.35
C THR A 138 -16.11 -32.19 1.04
N TRP A 139 -17.22 -31.80 1.68
CA TRP A 139 -17.73 -30.43 1.65
C TRP A 139 -16.78 -29.48 2.39
N THR A 140 -16.35 -28.44 1.70
CA THR A 140 -15.46 -27.43 2.26
C THR A 140 -15.99 -26.02 2.00
N THR A 141 -15.92 -25.17 3.02
CA THR A 141 -16.23 -23.74 2.91
C THR A 141 -15.14 -23.02 2.11
N ILE A 142 -15.52 -22.41 0.99
CA ILE A 142 -14.63 -21.57 0.17
C ILE A 142 -14.74 -20.09 0.53
N PHE A 143 -15.92 -19.65 0.98
CA PHE A 143 -16.16 -18.27 1.43
C PHE A 143 -17.08 -18.25 2.65
N ASN A 144 -16.80 -17.33 3.56
CA ASN A 144 -17.50 -17.19 4.84
C ASN A 144 -17.63 -15.71 5.17
N GLU A 145 -18.85 -15.24 5.40
CA GLU A 145 -19.11 -13.87 5.82
C GLU A 145 -20.28 -13.83 6.80
N THR A 146 -20.24 -12.87 7.73
CA THR A 146 -21.40 -12.50 8.54
C THR A 146 -22.08 -11.28 7.92
N PRO A 147 -23.22 -11.44 7.21
CA PRO A 147 -23.96 -10.30 6.69
C PRO A 147 -24.34 -9.35 7.82
N ALA A 148 -24.28 -8.04 7.61
CA ALA A 148 -24.65 -7.06 8.63
C ALA A 148 -26.12 -7.24 9.07
N ALA A 149 -26.40 -7.00 10.35
CA ALA A 149 -27.76 -7.03 10.88
C ALA A 149 -28.63 -5.95 10.22
N ASP A 150 -29.90 -6.26 10.04
CA ASP A 150 -30.95 -5.38 9.50
C ASP A 150 -30.68 -4.88 8.08
N LYS A 151 -29.94 -5.68 7.29
CA LYS A 151 -29.65 -5.44 5.87
C LYS A 151 -30.12 -6.61 5.00
N VAL A 152 -30.29 -6.32 3.72
CA VAL A 152 -30.43 -7.32 2.66
C VAL A 152 -29.11 -7.38 1.90
N THR A 153 -28.57 -8.58 1.69
CA THR A 153 -27.34 -8.78 0.93
C THR A 153 -27.59 -9.73 -0.23
N TYR A 154 -27.22 -9.30 -1.43
CA TYR A 154 -27.17 -10.12 -2.64
C TYR A 154 -25.75 -10.61 -2.88
N TYR A 155 -25.63 -11.85 -3.31
CA TYR A 155 -24.40 -12.52 -3.70
C TYR A 155 -24.55 -13.14 -5.08
N GLU A 156 -23.57 -12.92 -5.95
CA GLU A 156 -23.38 -13.70 -7.17
C GLU A 156 -21.99 -14.33 -7.13
N ALA A 157 -21.92 -15.66 -7.04
CA ALA A 157 -20.67 -16.39 -7.05
C ALA A 157 -20.46 -17.09 -8.39
N ILE A 158 -19.30 -16.87 -9.02
CA ILE A 158 -18.80 -17.68 -10.12
C ILE A 158 -17.73 -18.61 -9.53
N VAL A 159 -18.00 -19.91 -9.55
CA VAL A 159 -17.10 -20.93 -9.00
C VAL A 159 -16.57 -21.79 -10.13
N VAL A 160 -15.26 -21.96 -10.19
CA VAL A 160 -14.57 -22.81 -11.17
C VAL A 160 -13.81 -23.90 -10.41
N GLY A 161 -14.12 -25.14 -10.71
CA GLY A 161 -13.42 -26.32 -10.23
C GLY A 161 -12.53 -26.89 -11.33
N ARG A 162 -11.35 -27.40 -10.94
CA ARG A 162 -10.50 -28.21 -11.81
C ARG A 162 -9.96 -29.41 -11.05
N GLN A 163 -10.10 -30.61 -11.62
CA GLN A 163 -9.48 -31.79 -11.06
C GLN A 163 -7.96 -31.70 -11.20
N THR A 164 -7.27 -31.83 -10.07
CA THR A 164 -5.81 -31.73 -9.95
C THR A 164 -5.14 -33.02 -9.52
N GLY A 165 -5.92 -34.02 -9.09
CA GLY A 165 -5.42 -35.32 -8.65
C GLY A 165 -6.54 -36.25 -8.22
N GLY A 166 -6.17 -37.34 -7.55
CA GLY A 166 -7.08 -38.41 -7.11
C GLY A 166 -7.06 -39.64 -8.02
N SER A 167 -7.68 -40.72 -7.55
CA SER A 167 -7.83 -41.99 -8.28
C SER A 167 -9.19 -42.16 -8.96
N GLY A 168 -10.18 -41.30 -8.64
CA GLY A 168 -11.42 -41.16 -9.40
C GLY A 168 -11.30 -40.10 -10.50
N GLY A 169 -12.15 -40.15 -11.52
CA GLY A 169 -12.19 -39.14 -12.60
C GLY A 169 -10.94 -39.08 -13.49
N THR A 170 -10.83 -38.01 -14.29
CA THR A 170 -9.68 -37.72 -15.16
C THR A 170 -9.08 -36.37 -14.78
N VAL A 171 -7.79 -36.35 -14.46
CA VAL A 171 -7.07 -35.10 -14.14
C VAL A 171 -7.20 -34.11 -15.29
N GLY A 172 -7.63 -32.89 -14.98
CA GLY A 172 -7.91 -31.84 -15.95
C GLY A 172 -9.40 -31.59 -16.19
N GLN A 173 -10.30 -32.46 -15.70
CA GLN A 173 -11.74 -32.23 -15.77
C GLN A 173 -12.12 -30.89 -15.12
N GLY A 174 -13.17 -30.27 -15.67
CA GLY A 174 -13.63 -28.94 -15.29
C GLY A 174 -15.10 -28.88 -14.87
N GLY A 175 -15.40 -27.89 -14.03
CA GLY A 175 -16.76 -27.55 -13.63
C GLY A 175 -16.90 -26.05 -13.38
N VAL A 176 -18.00 -25.45 -13.85
CA VAL A 176 -18.31 -24.03 -13.65
C VAL A 176 -19.74 -23.88 -13.11
N TYR A 177 -19.86 -23.10 -12.03
CA TYR A 177 -21.12 -22.77 -11.37
C TYR A 177 -21.32 -21.27 -11.36
N LYS A 178 -22.56 -20.82 -11.61
CA LYS A 178 -22.98 -19.45 -11.38
C LYS A 178 -24.13 -19.44 -10.36
N ILE A 179 -23.91 -18.86 -9.20
CA ILE A 179 -24.85 -18.95 -8.08
C ILE A 179 -25.27 -17.54 -7.67
N GLY A 180 -26.46 -17.13 -8.10
CA GLY A 180 -27.07 -15.85 -7.74
C GLY A 180 -28.13 -16.04 -6.66
N THR A 181 -27.96 -15.39 -5.52
CA THR A 181 -28.86 -15.53 -4.38
C THR A 181 -28.68 -14.38 -3.38
N GLY A 182 -29.50 -14.32 -2.34
CA GLY A 182 -29.35 -13.28 -1.32
C GLY A 182 -29.95 -13.70 0.01
N CYS A 183 -29.62 -12.96 1.05
CA CYS A 183 -30.23 -13.13 2.36
C CYS A 183 -30.74 -11.81 2.93
N ARG A 184 -31.79 -11.92 3.73
CA ARG A 184 -32.20 -10.88 4.67
C ARG A 184 -31.63 -11.23 6.03
N ASN A 185 -30.92 -10.30 6.65
CA ASN A 185 -30.51 -10.45 8.03
C ASN A 185 -31.38 -9.56 8.92
N ILE A 186 -32.21 -10.16 9.78
CA ILE A 186 -33.07 -9.43 10.72
C ILE A 186 -32.55 -9.72 12.12
N GLY A 187 -32.11 -8.70 12.85
CA GLY A 187 -31.63 -8.84 14.23
C GLY A 187 -30.49 -9.87 14.39
N GLY A 188 -29.61 -10.00 13.39
CA GLY A 188 -28.49 -10.94 13.39
C GLY A 188 -28.78 -12.34 12.83
N THR A 189 -30.04 -12.63 12.45
CA THR A 189 -30.44 -13.89 11.82
C THR A 189 -30.56 -13.73 10.29
N CYS A 190 -29.59 -14.26 9.54
CA CYS A 190 -29.63 -14.29 8.08
C CYS A 190 -30.46 -15.48 7.57
N LYS A 191 -31.42 -15.18 6.68
CA LYS A 191 -32.27 -16.17 5.99
C LYS A 191 -32.26 -15.91 4.49
N SER A 192 -32.21 -16.98 3.70
CA SER A 192 -32.28 -16.91 2.24
C SER A 192 -33.52 -16.17 1.75
N LEU A 193 -33.38 -15.34 0.71
CA LEU A 193 -34.49 -14.70 0.01
C LEU A 193 -35.19 -15.65 -0.96
N ASN A 194 -34.48 -16.64 -1.48
CA ASN A 194 -35.03 -17.68 -2.34
C ASN A 194 -34.31 -19.01 -2.08
N SER A 195 -35.07 -20.12 -2.05
CA SER A 195 -34.55 -21.45 -1.71
C SER A 195 -34.19 -22.31 -2.92
N GLY A 196 -34.11 -21.75 -4.14
CA GLY A 196 -34.22 -22.60 -5.34
C GLY A 196 -33.61 -22.18 -6.68
N ALA A 197 -32.61 -21.30 -6.78
CA ALA A 197 -31.95 -21.09 -8.06
C ALA A 197 -30.42 -21.24 -7.95
N LEU A 198 -29.95 -22.48 -8.09
CA LEU A 198 -28.59 -22.79 -8.50
C LEU A 198 -28.57 -22.77 -10.02
N TYR A 199 -27.73 -21.95 -10.65
CA TYR A 199 -27.50 -22.01 -12.09
C TYR A 199 -26.20 -22.81 -12.32
N LYS A 200 -26.35 -24.11 -12.63
CA LYS A 200 -25.25 -25.01 -12.97
C LYS A 200 -25.08 -24.98 -14.48
N ASP A 201 -23.93 -24.51 -14.97
CA ASP A 201 -23.79 -24.18 -16.39
C ASP A 201 -23.00 -25.22 -17.17
N TYR A 202 -21.87 -25.67 -16.64
CA TYR A 202 -20.96 -26.56 -17.38
C TYR A 202 -20.23 -27.49 -16.43
N LEU A 203 -20.65 -28.77 -16.37
CA LEU A 203 -20.04 -29.80 -15.53
C LEU A 203 -19.62 -30.99 -16.39
N GLU A 204 -18.38 -31.43 -16.24
CA GLU A 204 -17.91 -32.71 -16.81
C GLU A 204 -18.13 -33.88 -15.84
N ASP A 205 -18.38 -33.60 -14.57
CA ASP A 205 -18.70 -34.58 -13.52
C ASP A 205 -19.96 -34.11 -12.75
N ALA A 206 -20.97 -34.99 -12.68
CA ALA A 206 -22.26 -34.68 -12.08
C ALA A 206 -22.23 -34.65 -10.54
N ASP A 207 -21.20 -35.25 -9.92
CA ASP A 207 -21.08 -35.36 -8.46
C ASP A 207 -20.41 -34.12 -7.83
N TRP A 208 -19.95 -33.19 -8.67
CA TRP A 208 -19.40 -31.93 -8.19
C TRP A 208 -20.53 -30.97 -7.85
N ASP A 209 -20.37 -30.19 -6.78
CA ASP A 209 -21.37 -29.21 -6.42
C ASP A 209 -20.82 -28.00 -5.67
N ALA A 210 -21.56 -26.89 -5.77
CA ALA A 210 -21.29 -25.63 -5.11
C ALA A 210 -22.61 -24.95 -4.74
N PHE A 211 -22.76 -24.54 -3.47
CA PHE A 211 -24.00 -23.91 -3.00
C PHE A 211 -23.79 -23.05 -1.75
N TRP A 212 -24.78 -22.18 -1.48
CA TRP A 212 -24.80 -21.37 -0.26
C TRP A 212 -25.54 -22.07 0.87
N LEU A 213 -24.89 -22.14 2.03
CA LEU A 213 -25.53 -22.40 3.32
C LEU A 213 -25.81 -21.07 4.02
N TRP A 214 -27.04 -20.91 4.46
CA TRP A 214 -27.51 -19.68 5.10
C TRP A 214 -27.53 -19.83 6.62
N GLY A 215 -26.84 -18.89 7.26
CA GLY A 215 -26.76 -18.74 8.70
C GLY A 215 -26.09 -17.40 9.01
N SER A 216 -25.69 -17.24 10.26
CA SER A 216 -24.82 -16.15 10.69
C SER A 216 -23.58 -16.81 11.32
N PRO A 217 -22.58 -17.20 10.51
CA PRO A 217 -22.28 -16.66 9.18
C PRO A 217 -22.96 -17.39 8.00
N ALA A 218 -23.01 -16.71 6.85
CA ALA A 218 -23.38 -17.27 5.54
C ALA A 218 -22.13 -17.81 4.84
N THR A 219 -22.21 -19.02 4.31
CA THR A 219 -21.05 -19.73 3.74
C THR A 219 -21.33 -20.25 2.35
N LEU A 220 -20.40 -20.04 1.43
CA LEU A 220 -20.35 -20.74 0.14
C LEU A 220 -19.51 -22.00 0.33
N GLN A 221 -20.08 -23.15 -0.03
CA GLN A 221 -19.41 -24.44 0.05
C GLN A 221 -19.25 -25.08 -1.32
N VAL A 222 -18.22 -25.91 -1.44
CA VAL A 222 -17.88 -26.67 -2.64
C VAL A 222 -17.51 -28.10 -2.26
N ALA A 223 -17.82 -29.06 -3.12
CA ALA A 223 -17.40 -30.46 -3.02
C ALA A 223 -17.13 -31.03 -4.42
N GLY A 224 -16.10 -31.88 -4.52
CA GLY A 224 -15.86 -32.71 -5.71
C GLY A 224 -16.48 -34.09 -5.54
N ALA A 225 -16.18 -35.02 -6.44
CA ALA A 225 -16.59 -36.42 -6.28
C ALA A 225 -15.66 -37.20 -5.31
N ALA A 226 -16.08 -38.41 -4.94
CA ALA A 226 -15.26 -39.34 -4.18
C ALA A 226 -13.94 -39.67 -4.90
N ASN A 227 -12.86 -39.85 -4.15
CA ASN A 227 -11.51 -40.13 -4.64
C ASN A 227 -10.92 -39.10 -5.62
N GLN A 228 -11.46 -37.88 -5.69
CA GLN A 228 -10.92 -36.81 -6.52
C GLN A 228 -10.29 -35.71 -5.66
N THR A 229 -9.31 -34.98 -6.22
CA THR A 229 -8.74 -33.77 -5.62
C THR A 229 -9.01 -32.57 -6.52
N ILE A 230 -9.86 -31.64 -6.07
CA ILE A 230 -10.32 -30.52 -6.89
C ILE A 230 -9.78 -29.20 -6.33
N THR A 231 -9.17 -28.38 -7.19
CA THR A 231 -8.88 -26.99 -6.86
C THR A 231 -10.05 -26.12 -7.29
N TRP A 232 -10.59 -25.34 -6.36
CA TRP A 232 -11.72 -24.47 -6.55
C TRP A 232 -11.32 -23.01 -6.44
N HIS A 233 -11.74 -22.19 -7.40
CA HIS A 233 -11.62 -20.74 -7.36
C HIS A 233 -13.02 -20.14 -7.38
N ALA A 234 -13.27 -19.11 -6.59
CA ALA A 234 -14.52 -18.36 -6.62
C ALA A 234 -14.24 -16.88 -6.80
N THR A 235 -15.04 -16.23 -7.65
CA THR A 235 -15.21 -14.77 -7.68
C THR A 235 -16.62 -14.48 -7.19
N ILE A 236 -16.75 -13.70 -6.13
CA ILE A 236 -18.03 -13.37 -5.50
C ILE A 236 -18.27 -11.88 -5.65
N PHE A 237 -19.39 -11.54 -6.27
CA PHE A 237 -19.93 -10.19 -6.29
C PHE A 237 -20.96 -10.04 -5.18
N LYS A 238 -20.89 -8.93 -4.46
CA LYS A 238 -21.76 -8.65 -3.33
C LYS A 238 -22.33 -7.23 -3.42
N MET A 239 -23.62 -7.12 -3.13
CA MET A 239 -24.33 -5.86 -2.99
C MET A 239 -25.15 -5.89 -1.70
N VAL A 240 -25.22 -4.77 -0.98
CA VAL A 240 -25.93 -4.63 0.28
C VAL A 240 -26.93 -3.49 0.16
N VAL A 241 -28.16 -3.71 0.64
CA VAL A 241 -29.19 -2.68 0.73
C VAL A 241 -29.71 -2.62 2.16
N GLY A 242 -29.81 -1.41 2.69
CA GLY A 242 -30.53 -1.08 3.91
C GLY A 242 -30.05 0.25 4.46
N THR A 243 -30.99 1.05 4.98
CA THR A 243 -30.72 2.29 5.73
C THR A 243 -30.10 1.99 7.07
#